data_AF-A0A815FG71-F1
#
_entry.id   AF-A0A815FG71-F1
#
_cell.length_a   1.000
_cell.length_b   1.000
_cell.length_c   1.000
_cell.angle_alpha   90.00
_cell.angle_beta   90.00
_cell.angle_gamma   90.00
#
_symmetry.space_group_name_H-M   'P 1'
#
loop_
_entity.id
_entity.type
_entity.pdbx_description
1 polymer ?
#
loop_
_entity_poly.entity_id
_entity_poly.type
_entity_poly.pdbx_seq_one_letter_code
_entity_poly.pdbx_strand_id
1 'polypeptide(L)'
;MFRRLFGDSKSKDTRSLSRTRHTNEQNQDALRTIDHLQQSEDMMNKKLEKYDEEILDLQNKARQCLTKSHPDRPGAIRLIKRRKQLELQRDKLWQMKQNIELVNEQVQTSHFNRQVTDSLNIGQQHLKRTQKLMPTKKN
;
A
#
# COMPACT_ATOMS: atom_id res chain seq x y z
N MET A 1 -36.31 21.39 -2.64
CA MET A 1 -36.15 21.63 -1.19
C MET A 1 -34.92 20.83 -0.74
N PHE A 2 -33.74 21.46 -0.67
CA PHE A 2 -32.48 20.80 -0.25
C PHE A 2 -31.93 21.55 0.98
N ARG A 3 -31.79 20.82 2.08
CA ARG A 3 -31.36 21.31 3.39
C ARG A 3 -29.82 21.40 3.40
N ARG A 4 -29.29 22.60 3.62
CA ARG A 4 -27.86 22.87 3.82
C ARG A 4 -27.35 22.08 5.04
N LEU A 5 -26.30 21.28 4.85
CA LEU A 5 -25.61 20.47 5.87
C LEU A 5 -24.37 21.16 6.46
N PHE A 6 -24.25 22.48 6.34
CA PHE A 6 -23.15 23.22 6.95
C PHE A 6 -23.66 23.94 8.19
N GLY A 7 -23.40 23.30 9.33
CA GLY A 7 -23.73 23.78 10.66
C GLY A 7 -23.03 25.09 11.00
N ASP A 8 -23.77 25.89 11.77
CA ASP A 8 -23.44 27.23 12.21
C ASP A 8 -22.09 27.35 12.92
N SER A 9 -21.41 28.45 12.59
CA SER A 9 -20.27 28.97 13.32
C SER A 9 -20.64 29.31 14.75
N LYS A 10 -20.05 28.61 15.73
CA LYS A 10 -19.75 29.18 17.05
C LYS A 10 -18.24 29.14 17.27
N SER A 11 -17.65 30.33 17.27
CA SER A 11 -16.27 30.60 17.67
C SER A 11 -16.11 30.38 19.17
N LYS A 12 -15.21 29.47 19.56
CA LYS A 12 -14.46 29.54 20.82
C LYS A 12 -13.04 29.06 20.56
N ASP A 13 -12.09 29.94 20.85
CA ASP A 13 -10.65 29.77 20.70
C ASP A 13 -10.10 28.61 21.54
N THR A 14 -9.81 27.49 20.88
CA THR A 14 -8.96 26.38 21.39
C THR A 14 -8.25 25.64 20.23
N ARG A 15 -7.93 26.33 19.13
CA ARG A 15 -7.63 25.70 17.82
C ARG A 15 -6.17 25.27 17.56
N SER A 16 -5.23 25.43 18.48
CA SER A 16 -3.82 25.04 18.23
C SER A 16 -3.47 23.62 18.69
N LEU A 17 -4.11 23.10 19.73
CA LEU A 17 -3.84 21.75 20.28
C LEU A 17 -4.65 20.64 19.60
N SER A 18 -5.87 20.95 19.12
CA SER A 18 -6.71 19.96 18.43
C SER A 18 -6.18 19.63 17.04
N ARG A 19 -5.60 20.61 16.32
CA ARG A 19 -5.05 20.41 14.98
C ARG A 19 -3.78 19.54 14.99
N THR A 20 -2.93 19.72 16.01
CA THR A 20 -1.68 18.95 16.18
C THR A 20 -1.93 17.51 16.62
N ARG A 21 -2.93 17.24 17.47
CA ARG A 21 -3.35 15.86 17.78
C ARG A 21 -3.89 15.13 16.54
N HIS A 22 -4.76 15.80 15.79
CA HIS A 22 -5.41 15.19 14.63
C HIS A 22 -4.44 14.91 13.47
N THR A 23 -3.37 15.71 13.30
CA THR A 23 -2.30 15.40 12.35
C THR A 23 -1.40 14.27 12.81
N ASN A 24 -1.14 14.15 14.11
CA ASN A 24 -0.32 13.07 14.66
C ASN A 24 -1.01 11.71 14.55
N GLU A 25 -2.31 11.64 14.83
CA GLU A 25 -3.11 10.42 14.65
C GLU A 25 -3.15 9.97 13.19
N GLN A 26 -3.38 10.89 12.26
CA GLN A 26 -3.37 10.58 10.82
C GLN A 26 -2.01 10.14 10.29
N ASN A 27 -0.91 10.67 10.83
CA ASN A 27 0.44 10.21 10.48
C ASN A 27 0.69 8.79 11.01
N GLN A 28 0.25 8.48 12.23
CA GLN A 28 0.36 7.13 12.77
C GLN A 28 -0.48 6.11 11.98
N ASP A 29 -1.68 6.49 11.55
CA ASP A 29 -2.54 5.63 10.73
C ASP A 29 -1.93 5.33 9.36
N ALA A 30 -1.27 6.32 8.73
CA ALA A 30 -0.55 6.13 7.48
C ALA A 30 0.63 5.15 7.66
N LEU A 31 1.42 5.30 8.72
CA LEU A 31 2.53 4.38 9.03
C LEU A 31 2.05 2.95 9.31
N ARG A 32 0.96 2.78 10.04
CA ARG A 32 0.33 1.46 10.24
C ARG A 32 -0.14 0.84 8.93
N THR A 33 -0.72 1.65 8.06
CA THR A 33 -1.18 1.20 6.73
C THR A 33 0.00 0.72 5.89
N ILE A 34 1.08 1.49 5.85
CA ILE A 34 2.33 1.12 5.16
C ILE A 34 2.85 -0.22 5.68
N ASP A 35 2.91 -0.39 7.01
CA ASP A 35 3.42 -1.62 7.63
C ASP A 35 2.54 -2.84 7.31
N HIS A 36 1.21 -2.69 7.33
CA HIS A 36 0.29 -3.75 6.93
C HIS A 36 0.39 -4.12 5.44
N LEU A 37 0.62 -3.14 4.56
CA LEU A 37 0.84 -3.40 3.14
C LEU A 37 2.16 -4.14 2.91
N GLN A 38 3.22 -3.76 3.63
CA GLN A 38 4.51 -4.45 3.60
C GLN A 38 4.40 -5.91 4.04
N GLN A 39 3.72 -6.16 5.18
CA GLN A 39 3.48 -7.52 5.68
C GLN A 39 2.65 -8.35 4.70
N SER A 40 1.66 -7.72 4.04
CA SER A 40 0.84 -8.37 3.02
C SER A 40 1.69 -8.76 1.80
N GLU A 41 2.60 -7.89 1.37
CA GLU A 41 3.55 -8.17 0.29
C GLU A 41 4.46 -9.37 0.62
N ASP A 42 5.03 -9.40 1.83
CA ASP A 42 5.89 -10.50 2.30
C ASP A 42 5.15 -11.84 2.31
N MET A 43 3.88 -11.83 2.76
CA MET A 43 3.03 -13.01 2.70
C MET A 43 2.75 -13.47 1.26
N MET A 44 2.55 -12.52 0.34
CA MET A 44 2.35 -12.85 -1.07
C MET A 44 3.61 -13.43 -1.71
N ASN A 45 4.78 -12.88 -1.41
CA ASN A 45 6.07 -13.43 -1.88
C ASN A 45 6.23 -14.90 -1.45
N LYS A 46 6.05 -15.20 -0.16
CA LYS A 46 6.11 -16.58 0.34
C LYS A 46 5.11 -17.52 -0.33
N LYS A 47 3.92 -17.02 -0.69
CA LYS A 47 2.90 -17.82 -1.35
C LYS A 47 3.20 -18.02 -2.84
N LEU A 48 3.81 -17.03 -3.50
CA LEU A 48 4.31 -17.17 -4.88
C LEU A 48 5.42 -18.22 -4.95
N GLU A 49 6.39 -18.19 -4.02
CA GLU A 49 7.45 -19.20 -3.91
C GLU A 49 6.87 -20.61 -3.79
N LYS A 50 5.88 -20.82 -2.92
CA LYS A 50 5.18 -22.11 -2.78
C LYS A 50 4.48 -22.57 -4.06
N TYR A 51 3.86 -21.64 -4.81
CA TYR A 51 3.28 -21.99 -6.10
C TYR A 51 4.35 -22.39 -7.11
N ASP A 52 5.47 -21.67 -7.16
CA ASP A 52 6.58 -21.96 -8.07
C ASP A 52 7.20 -23.33 -7.76
N GLU A 53 7.34 -23.70 -6.48
CA GLU A 53 7.74 -25.05 -6.02
C GLU A 53 6.75 -26.14 -6.44
N GLU A 54 5.45 -25.95 -6.21
CA GLU A 54 4.41 -26.94 -6.55
C GLU A 54 4.27 -27.12 -8.07
N ILE A 55 4.40 -26.04 -8.85
CA ILE A 55 4.43 -26.07 -10.31
C ILE A 55 5.61 -26.90 -10.82
N LEU A 56 6.80 -26.69 -10.24
CA LEU A 56 8.01 -27.43 -10.59
C LEU A 56 7.88 -28.93 -10.25
N ASP A 57 7.35 -29.26 -9.07
CA ASP A 57 7.11 -30.63 -8.65
C ASP A 57 6.11 -31.35 -9.59
N LEU A 58 5.00 -30.70 -9.94
CA LEU A 58 4.03 -31.25 -10.90
C LEU A 58 4.65 -31.46 -12.28
N GLN A 59 5.50 -30.55 -12.73
CA GLN A 59 6.24 -30.70 -13.99
C GLN A 59 7.18 -31.90 -13.95
N ASN A 60 7.90 -32.10 -12.86
CA ASN A 60 8.81 -33.23 -12.69
C ASN A 60 8.04 -34.56 -12.64
N LYS A 61 6.93 -34.61 -11.88
CA LYS A 61 6.03 -35.78 -11.83
C LYS A 61 5.45 -36.12 -13.22
N ALA A 62 5.04 -35.11 -13.98
CA ALA A 62 4.52 -35.32 -15.33
C ALA A 62 5.58 -35.91 -16.27
N ARG A 63 6.84 -35.44 -16.17
CA ARG A 63 7.97 -36.02 -16.92
C ARG A 63 8.22 -37.47 -16.52
N GLN A 64 8.22 -37.78 -15.22
CA GLN A 64 8.40 -39.14 -14.72
C GLN A 64 7.32 -40.11 -15.22
N CYS A 65 6.08 -39.67 -15.39
CA CYS A 65 5.01 -40.49 -15.98
C CYS A 65 5.32 -40.88 -17.44
N LEU A 66 6.05 -40.04 -18.17
CA LEU A 66 6.37 -40.24 -19.59
C LEU A 66 7.69 -40.99 -19.83
N THR A 67 8.62 -40.96 -18.88
CA THR A 67 9.96 -41.59 -19.01
C THR A 67 10.02 -43.05 -18.54
N LYS A 68 8.93 -43.60 -18.00
CA LYS A 68 8.86 -45.00 -17.56
C LYS A 68 8.78 -45.97 -18.76
N SER A 69 9.18 -47.22 -18.55
CA SER A 69 9.08 -48.31 -19.56
C SER A 69 7.65 -48.52 -20.07
N HIS A 70 6.65 -48.23 -19.22
CA HIS A 70 5.24 -48.12 -19.59
C HIS A 70 4.75 -46.69 -19.30
N PRO A 71 4.70 -45.80 -20.31
CA PRO A 71 4.33 -44.40 -20.11
C PRO A 71 2.86 -44.23 -19.72
N ASP A 72 2.60 -43.60 -18.57
CA ASP A 72 1.25 -43.21 -18.15
C ASP A 72 0.88 -41.83 -18.73
N ARG A 73 0.45 -41.84 -20.00
CA ARG A 73 0.02 -40.62 -20.71
C ARG A 73 -1.21 -39.97 -20.05
N PRO A 74 -2.27 -40.70 -19.64
CA PRO A 74 -3.40 -40.09 -18.93
C PRO A 74 -2.99 -39.41 -17.61
N GLY A 75 -2.10 -40.03 -16.84
CA GLY A 75 -1.55 -39.44 -15.61
C GLY A 75 -0.77 -38.15 -15.86
N ALA A 76 0.10 -38.14 -16.87
CA ALA A 76 0.84 -36.95 -17.27
C ALA A 76 -0.10 -35.80 -17.66
N ILE A 77 -1.16 -36.08 -18.43
CA ILE A 77 -2.16 -35.06 -18.82
C ILE A 77 -2.88 -34.48 -17.60
N ARG A 78 -3.25 -35.30 -16.60
CA ARG A 78 -3.88 -34.81 -15.36
C ARG A 78 -2.95 -33.85 -14.61
N LEU A 79 -1.66 -34.20 -14.50
CA LEU A 79 -0.66 -33.37 -13.83
C LEU A 79 -0.43 -32.04 -14.57
N ILE A 80 -0.35 -32.06 -15.89
CA ILE A 80 -0.23 -30.83 -16.71
C ILE A 80 -1.44 -29.93 -16.54
N LYS A 81 -2.66 -30.49 -16.54
CA LYS A 81 -3.89 -29.71 -16.29
C LYS A 81 -3.87 -29.06 -14.91
N ARG A 82 -3.43 -29.79 -13.88
CA ARG A 82 -3.30 -29.24 -12.52
C ARG A 82 -2.25 -28.14 -12.46
N ARG A 83 -1.08 -28.33 -13.10
CA ARG A 83 -0.02 -27.32 -13.19
C ARG A 83 -0.55 -26.02 -13.80
N LYS A 84 -1.28 -26.12 -14.92
CA LYS A 84 -1.88 -24.94 -15.58
C LYS A 84 -2.88 -24.20 -14.68
N GLN A 85 -3.62 -24.90 -13.82
CA GLN A 85 -4.49 -24.24 -12.84
C GLN A 85 -3.70 -23.48 -11.78
N LEU A 86 -2.57 -24.02 -11.32
CA LEU A 86 -1.69 -23.34 -10.37
C LEU A 86 -1.00 -22.13 -11.01
N GLU A 87 -0.52 -22.24 -12.25
CA GLU A 87 0.04 -21.10 -13.02
C GLU A 87 -0.95 -19.94 -13.07
N LEU A 88 -2.24 -20.21 -13.37
CA LEU A 88 -3.28 -19.19 -13.37
C LEU A 88 -3.54 -18.56 -11.98
N GLN A 89 -3.43 -19.34 -10.91
CA GLN A 89 -3.58 -18.82 -9.54
C GLN A 89 -2.36 -17.97 -9.14
N ARG A 90 -1.16 -18.41 -9.53
CA ARG A 90 0.12 -17.73 -9.32
C ARG A 90 0.12 -16.37 -10.04
N ASP A 91 -0.33 -16.32 -11.29
CA ASP A 91 -0.41 -15.08 -12.06
C ASP A 91 -1.39 -14.07 -11.45
N LYS A 92 -2.57 -14.54 -10.99
CA LYS A 92 -3.52 -13.68 -10.27
C LYS A 92 -2.93 -13.12 -8.98
N LEU A 93 -2.22 -13.95 -8.23
CA LEU A 93 -1.57 -13.52 -7.00
C LEU A 93 -0.46 -12.51 -7.29
N TRP A 94 0.32 -12.72 -8.36
CA TRP A 94 1.36 -11.80 -8.79
C TRP A 94 0.80 -10.43 -9.18
N GLN A 95 -0.30 -10.40 -9.94
CA GLN A 95 -1.01 -9.14 -10.25
C GLN A 95 -1.51 -8.43 -8.98
N MET A 96 -2.03 -9.18 -8.02
CA MET A 96 -2.49 -8.63 -6.75
C MET A 96 -1.33 -8.05 -5.94
N LYS A 97 -0.16 -8.70 -5.95
CA LYS A 97 1.05 -8.20 -5.32
C LYS A 97 1.49 -6.85 -5.91
N GLN A 98 1.54 -6.76 -7.24
CA GLN A 98 1.91 -5.52 -7.94
C GLN A 98 0.96 -4.37 -7.61
N ASN A 99 -0.34 -4.65 -7.47
CA ASN A 99 -1.31 -3.65 -7.03
C ASN A 99 -1.04 -3.18 -5.59
N ILE A 100 -0.65 -4.07 -4.68
CA ILE A 100 -0.30 -3.72 -3.29
C ILE A 100 0.97 -2.88 -3.24
N GLU A 101 2.00 -3.25 -3.99
CA GLU A 101 3.23 -2.46 -4.10
C GLU A 101 2.93 -1.03 -4.56
N LEU A 102 2.14 -0.88 -5.64
CA LEU A 102 1.73 0.42 -6.14
C LEU A 102 0.95 1.24 -5.09
N VAL A 103 0.03 0.61 -4.36
CA VAL A 103 -0.72 1.27 -3.29
C VAL A 103 0.21 1.68 -2.15
N ASN A 104 1.18 0.83 -1.77
CA ASN A 104 2.16 1.14 -0.74
C ASN A 104 2.99 2.37 -1.12
N GLU A 105 3.52 2.41 -2.34
CA GLU A 105 4.26 3.56 -2.88
C GLU A 105 3.43 4.85 -2.86
N GLN A 106 2.14 4.77 -3.24
CA GLN A 106 1.24 5.92 -3.21
C GLN A 106 0.99 6.41 -1.78
N VAL A 107 0.80 5.51 -0.82
CA VAL A 107 0.60 5.88 0.59
C VAL A 107 1.87 6.51 1.17
N GLN A 108 3.05 5.94 0.89
CA GLN A 108 4.34 6.50 1.31
C GLN A 108 4.58 7.89 0.73
N THR A 109 4.32 8.06 -0.58
CA THR A 109 4.46 9.34 -1.27
C THR A 109 3.50 10.38 -0.69
N SER A 110 2.24 10.01 -0.48
CA SER A 110 1.23 10.89 0.10
C SER A 110 1.62 11.32 1.53
N HIS A 111 2.08 10.38 2.35
CA HIS A 111 2.56 10.64 3.71
C HIS A 111 3.76 11.60 3.70
N PHE A 112 4.74 11.39 2.81
CA PHE A 112 5.88 12.29 2.68
C PHE A 112 5.48 13.71 2.23
N ASN A 113 4.66 13.82 1.18
CA ASN A 113 4.16 15.11 0.69
C ASN A 113 3.44 15.90 1.78
N ARG A 114 2.72 15.20 2.65
CA ARG A 114 2.06 15.80 3.81
C ARG A 114 3.07 16.36 4.81
N GLN A 115 4.12 15.61 5.15
CA GLN A 115 5.18 16.09 6.06
C GLN A 115 5.88 17.34 5.52
N VAL A 116 6.15 17.38 4.21
CA VAL A 116 6.70 18.56 3.52
C VAL A 116 5.73 19.74 3.63
N THR A 117 4.45 19.51 3.35
CA THR A 117 3.40 20.54 3.42
C THR A 117 3.25 21.12 4.84
N ASP A 118 3.27 20.26 5.86
CA ASP A 118 3.20 20.68 7.26
C ASP A 118 4.43 21.51 7.64
N SER A 119 5.62 21.11 7.19
CA SER A 119 6.88 21.85 7.41
C SER A 119 6.87 23.23 6.74
N LEU A 120 6.38 23.32 5.50
CA LEU A 120 6.22 24.59 4.79
C LEU A 120 5.21 25.51 5.47
N ASN A 121 4.10 24.96 5.97
CA ASN A 121 3.10 25.71 6.72
C ASN A 121 3.67 26.30 8.01
N ILE A 122 4.49 25.52 8.75
CA ILE A 122 5.21 26.00 9.93
C ILE A 122 6.16 27.14 9.53
N GLY A 123 6.98 26.95 8.49
CA GLY A 123 7.88 27.98 7.97
C GLY A 123 7.16 29.28 7.60
N GLN A 124 6.02 29.18 6.90
CA GLN A 124 5.20 30.34 6.55
C GLN A 124 4.66 31.07 7.78
N GLN A 125 4.25 30.34 8.84
CA GLN A 125 3.82 30.95 10.09
C GLN A 125 4.97 31.70 10.77
N HIS A 126 6.19 31.15 10.77
CA HIS A 126 7.37 31.83 11.29
C HIS A 126 7.67 33.10 10.50
N LEU A 127 7.68 33.05 9.16
CA LEU A 127 7.89 34.23 8.32
C LEU A 127 6.85 35.32 8.59
N LYS A 128 5.56 34.97 8.71
CA LYS A 128 4.49 35.91 9.06
C LYS A 128 4.70 36.54 10.44
N ARG A 129 5.21 35.78 11.42
CA ARG A 129 5.53 36.31 12.75
C ARG A 129 6.71 37.28 12.69
N THR A 130 7.78 36.92 11.99
CA THR A 130 8.97 37.77 11.83
C THR A 130 8.64 39.07 11.09
N GLN A 131 7.83 39.01 10.03
CA GLN A 131 7.42 40.21 9.27
C GLN A 131 6.65 41.20 10.13
N LYS A 132 5.80 40.73 11.06
CA LYS A 132 5.07 41.59 12.01
C LYS A 132 5.99 42.29 13.02
N LEU A 133 7.17 41.73 13.27
CA LEU A 133 8.17 42.27 14.20
C LEU A 133 9.18 43.20 13.51
N MET A 134 9.17 43.29 12.18
CA MET A 134 10.02 44.23 11.47
C MET A 134 9.46 45.65 11.61
N PRO A 135 10.30 46.65 11.94
CA PRO A 135 9.87 48.04 11.97
C PRO A 135 9.49 48.46 10.55
N THR A 136 8.21 48.77 10.34
CA THR A 136 7.78 49.44 9.11
C THR A 136 8.30 50.87 9.15
N LYS A 137 9.16 51.24 8.19
CA LYS A 137 9.55 52.65 8.01
C LYS A 137 8.26 53.47 7.85
N LYS A 138 7.96 54.32 8.83
CA LYS A 138 7.00 55.41 8.65
C LYS A 138 7.65 56.41 7.71
N ASN A 139 7.08 56.57 6.51
CA ASN A 139 7.32 57.73 5.67
C ASN A 139 6.53 58.92 6.23
#